data_AF-A0A7C8MR92-F1
#
_entry.id   AF-A0A7C8MR92-F1
#
_cell.length_a   1.000
_cell.length_b   1.000
_cell.length_c   1.000
_cell.angle_alpha   90.00
_cell.angle_beta   90.00
_cell.angle_gamma   90.00
#
_symmetry.space_group_name_H-M   'P 1'
#
loop_
_entity.id
_entity.type
_entity.pdbx_description
1 polymer ?
#
loop_
_entity_poly.entity_id
_entity_poly.type
_entity_poly.pdbx_seq_one_letter_code
_entity_poly.pdbx_strand_id
1 'polypeptide(L)'
;MGRVIRNQRKGNGGIFTANTRLRKAPAKFRSLDYAERHGYMRGVIKEIIHDPGRGAPLARVVFRHPYKFKQVKETFIANEGMYTGQFIYAGKNAALTIGNILPLSSMPEGTVVSNVEEKVGDRGTLGRTSGNYITIVGHNPDEGKTRIKLPSGAKKVVSSSSRGMIGIVAGGGRTDKPLLKASRAKHKFAVKRNSWPKTRGVAMNPVDHPHGGGNHQHIGKASTISRYAAQGQKAGLIAARRTGLLRDIQAFATEELLNKYGLKANDAILAEEKHLPLYEDLLTNYDAKLIAGGAAQNTARGAQYILAPNSVVYLGGVGDDKYAAILRDAVKQVGLRVEYRVDPTTPTGRCGAIITGANRSLCTELGAANLYDIEHLKKPEIWALAENAEFYYVGGFHFTVCVPAIMALGEEAAAKNKAFIVNLSAPFIPQFFKEPLDASAPYWDYIICNETEAAAYANSHDLAAIAEDIPAIAKALANLPKKNTQRKRIAVITQGTNPTLVAVQGEDEVKQYPVHAISADKINDTNGAGDAFAGGFVAGLVQGKDIDTAVDMGQWLAALSIQELGPS
;
A
#
# COMPACT_ATOMS: atom_id res chain seq x y z
N MET A 1 19.55 4.34 7.09
CA MET A 1 20.46 4.44 8.26
C MET A 1 21.70 3.60 7.98
N GLY A 2 22.92 4.07 8.25
CA GLY A 2 24.15 3.31 7.92
C GLY A 2 24.34 2.10 8.83
N ARG A 3 24.71 0.94 8.26
CA ARG A 3 25.14 -0.22 9.03
C ARG A 3 26.66 -0.25 8.98
N VAL A 4 27.35 -0.05 10.11
CA VAL A 4 28.80 -0.27 10.18
C VAL A 4 29.06 -1.75 9.83
N ILE A 5 29.84 -2.00 8.78
CA ILE A 5 30.02 -3.35 8.23
C ILE A 5 31.30 -4.02 8.76
N ARG A 6 32.16 -3.26 9.45
CA ARG A 6 33.26 -3.81 10.25
C ARG A 6 32.73 -4.76 11.33
N ASN A 7 33.21 -6.00 11.32
CA ASN A 7 32.82 -7.03 12.28
C ASN A 7 33.32 -6.69 13.70
N GLN A 8 32.40 -6.33 14.60
CA GLN A 8 32.68 -6.18 16.03
C GLN A 8 32.70 -7.55 16.71
N ARG A 9 33.79 -7.89 17.41
CA ARG A 9 33.92 -9.18 18.11
C ARG A 9 33.22 -9.14 19.48
N LYS A 10 32.74 -10.31 19.94
CA LYS A 10 32.28 -10.51 21.33
C LYS A 10 33.46 -10.98 22.18
N GLY A 11 33.59 -10.48 23.42
CA GLY A 11 34.73 -10.76 24.31
C GLY A 11 35.83 -9.70 24.21
N ASN A 12 36.91 -9.85 24.99
CA ASN A 12 38.04 -8.92 24.95
C ASN A 12 38.78 -9.02 23.61
N GLY A 13 38.73 -7.94 22.82
CA GLY A 13 39.54 -7.77 21.61
C GLY A 13 39.97 -6.31 21.50
N GLY A 14 41.18 -6.05 21.00
CA GLY A 14 41.86 -4.77 21.20
C GLY A 14 41.29 -3.53 20.48
N ILE A 15 40.40 -3.68 19.49
CA ILE A 15 40.03 -2.55 18.59
C ILE A 15 38.51 -2.31 18.49
N PHE A 16 37.69 -3.36 18.31
CA PHE A 16 36.22 -3.20 18.15
C PHE A 16 35.43 -4.26 18.94
N THR A 17 34.98 -3.88 20.15
CA THR A 17 34.24 -4.74 21.08
C THR A 17 32.74 -4.46 21.08
N ALA A 18 31.93 -5.53 21.12
CA ALA A 18 30.49 -5.41 21.26
C ALA A 18 30.09 -5.05 22.71
N ASN A 19 29.17 -4.09 22.88
CA ASN A 19 28.61 -3.67 24.19
C ASN A 19 27.74 -4.76 24.84
N THR A 20 28.36 -5.84 25.35
CA THR A 20 27.73 -6.92 26.11
C THR A 20 28.03 -6.89 27.61
N ARG A 21 29.00 -6.09 28.07
CA ARG A 21 29.41 -5.93 29.49
C ARG A 21 28.25 -5.63 30.44
N LEU A 22 27.18 -5.00 29.94
CA LEU A 22 26.05 -4.55 30.75
C LEU A 22 24.92 -5.58 30.93
N ARG A 23 25.05 -6.79 30.37
CA ARG A 23 24.10 -7.90 30.62
C ARG A 23 24.60 -8.79 31.75
N LYS A 24 23.92 -8.76 32.89
CA LYS A 24 24.33 -9.44 34.12
C LYS A 24 24.18 -10.96 34.08
N ALA A 25 23.07 -11.45 33.52
CA ALA A 25 22.73 -12.88 33.51
C ALA A 25 21.82 -13.24 32.31
N PRO A 26 21.75 -14.53 31.91
CA PRO A 26 20.69 -15.02 31.03
C PRO A 26 19.35 -14.95 31.76
N ALA A 27 18.36 -14.27 31.17
CA ALA A 27 16.98 -14.36 31.62
C ALA A 27 16.32 -15.55 30.91
N LYS A 28 15.93 -16.59 31.64
CA LYS A 28 15.28 -17.79 31.10
C LYS A 28 14.44 -18.46 32.19
N PHE A 29 13.25 -18.96 31.88
CA PHE A 29 12.53 -19.88 32.78
C PHE A 29 13.39 -21.12 33.08
N ARG A 30 13.01 -21.93 34.06
CA ARG A 30 13.61 -23.26 34.28
C ARG A 30 13.47 -24.16 33.05
N SER A 31 14.31 -25.20 32.98
CA SER A 31 14.07 -26.36 32.10
C SER A 31 12.71 -26.98 32.42
N LEU A 32 11.90 -27.25 31.39
CA LEU A 32 10.59 -27.90 31.54
C LEU A 32 10.79 -29.38 31.93
N ASP A 33 10.72 -29.67 33.22
CA ASP A 33 10.89 -31.01 33.80
C ASP A 33 9.54 -31.66 34.18
N TYR A 34 9.59 -32.89 34.70
CA TYR A 34 8.40 -33.65 35.10
C TYR A 34 7.55 -32.93 36.15
N ALA A 35 8.19 -32.23 37.10
CA ALA A 35 7.51 -31.54 38.20
C ALA A 35 6.73 -30.32 37.71
N GLU A 36 7.28 -29.55 36.76
CA GLU A 36 6.55 -28.43 36.15
C GLU A 36 5.42 -28.88 35.21
N ARG A 37 5.54 -30.06 34.56
CA ARG A 37 4.49 -30.61 33.68
C ARG A 37 3.25 -31.12 34.43
N HIS A 38 3.44 -31.79 35.57
CA HIS A 38 2.35 -32.46 36.30
C HIS A 38 1.94 -31.77 37.61
N GLY A 39 2.77 -30.87 38.14
CA GLY A 39 2.53 -30.18 39.41
C GLY A 39 3.07 -28.75 39.37
N TYR A 40 3.88 -28.39 40.36
CA TYR A 40 4.63 -27.13 40.39
C TYR A 40 5.96 -27.27 41.15
N MET A 41 6.89 -26.36 40.85
CA MET A 41 8.12 -26.14 41.60
C MET A 41 8.05 -24.80 42.33
N ARG A 42 8.20 -24.81 43.66
CA ARG A 42 8.31 -23.60 44.49
C ARG A 42 9.73 -23.06 44.50
N GLY A 43 9.90 -21.79 44.13
CA GLY A 43 11.13 -21.02 44.25
C GLY A 43 10.96 -19.80 45.17
N VAL A 44 12.07 -19.24 45.64
CA VAL A 44 12.09 -18.00 46.43
C VAL A 44 12.91 -16.94 45.69
N ILE A 45 12.38 -15.74 45.54
CA ILE A 45 13.14 -14.60 45.03
C ILE A 45 14.17 -14.20 46.09
N LYS A 46 15.47 -14.34 45.79
CA LYS A 46 16.55 -13.91 46.70
C LYS A 46 17.02 -12.48 46.45
N GLU A 47 16.83 -11.95 45.25
CA GLU A 47 17.29 -10.61 44.86
C GLU A 47 16.60 -10.16 43.57
N ILE A 48 16.32 -8.85 43.47
CA ILE A 48 15.98 -8.18 42.21
C ILE A 48 17.22 -7.43 41.70
N ILE A 49 17.73 -7.83 40.53
CA ILE A 49 18.98 -7.36 39.94
C ILE A 49 18.70 -6.32 38.85
N HIS A 50 19.39 -5.18 38.91
CA HIS A 50 19.38 -4.19 37.83
C HIS A 50 20.23 -4.68 36.63
N ASP A 51 19.58 -4.97 35.50
CA ASP A 51 20.23 -5.46 34.25
C ASP A 51 20.21 -4.39 33.13
N PRO A 52 21.13 -3.40 33.16
CA PRO A 52 21.06 -2.21 32.30
C PRO A 52 21.18 -2.54 30.79
N GLY A 53 21.86 -3.63 30.43
CA GLY A 53 22.05 -4.10 29.05
C GLY A 53 20.88 -4.90 28.45
N ARG A 54 19.82 -5.15 29.24
CA ARG A 54 18.56 -5.75 28.79
C ARG A 54 17.40 -4.76 28.80
N GLY A 55 17.40 -3.86 29.78
CA GLY A 55 16.41 -2.79 29.90
C GLY A 55 15.26 -3.10 30.86
N ALA A 56 15.07 -4.37 31.22
CA ALA A 56 14.17 -4.85 32.26
C ALA A 56 14.99 -5.43 33.45
N PRO A 57 14.53 -5.27 34.70
CA PRO A 57 15.16 -5.91 35.86
C PRO A 57 15.01 -7.44 35.84
N LEU A 58 15.85 -8.13 36.60
CA LEU A 58 15.85 -9.59 36.70
C LEU A 58 15.54 -10.05 38.12
N ALA A 59 14.75 -11.11 38.28
CA ALA A 59 14.55 -11.77 39.55
C ALA A 59 15.48 -12.99 39.65
N ARG A 60 16.34 -13.03 40.68
CA ARG A 60 17.19 -14.20 40.98
C ARG A 60 16.40 -15.15 41.88
N VAL A 61 15.84 -16.20 41.29
CA VAL A 61 14.96 -17.16 41.97
C VAL A 61 15.76 -18.42 42.31
N VAL A 62 15.63 -18.87 43.56
CA VAL A 62 16.29 -20.08 44.05
C VAL A 62 15.25 -21.17 44.29
N PHE A 63 15.45 -22.29 43.63
CA PHE A 63 14.63 -23.49 43.75
C PHE A 63 15.41 -24.61 44.43
N ARG A 64 14.70 -25.55 45.09
CA ARG A 64 15.26 -26.87 45.41
C ARG A 64 15.35 -27.69 44.10
N HIS A 65 16.40 -28.48 43.92
CA HIS A 65 16.48 -29.41 42.80
C HIS A 65 15.50 -30.57 43.04
N PRO A 66 14.71 -31.02 42.05
CA PRO A 66 13.67 -32.04 42.24
C PRO A 66 14.17 -33.47 42.51
N TYR A 67 15.50 -33.70 42.52
CA TYR A 67 16.09 -35.04 42.54
C TYR A 67 17.39 -35.14 43.37
N LYS A 68 18.15 -34.04 43.50
CA LYS A 68 19.42 -33.98 44.24
C LYS A 68 19.28 -33.02 45.41
N PHE A 69 20.02 -33.23 46.50
CA PHE A 69 20.06 -32.28 47.63
C PHE A 69 20.92 -31.04 47.28
N LYS A 70 20.41 -30.20 46.38
CA LYS A 70 21.09 -29.00 45.87
C LYS A 70 20.08 -27.89 45.58
N GLN A 71 20.52 -26.64 45.70
CA GLN A 71 19.77 -25.47 45.24
C GLN A 71 20.13 -25.11 43.79
N VAL A 72 19.13 -24.84 42.97
CA VAL A 72 19.27 -24.35 41.60
C VAL A 72 18.93 -22.87 41.58
N LYS A 73 19.88 -22.04 41.13
CA LYS A 73 19.70 -20.59 40.97
C LYS A 73 19.35 -20.32 39.51
N GLU A 74 18.17 -19.76 39.28
CA GLU A 74 17.71 -19.36 37.96
C GLU A 74 17.45 -17.86 37.95
N THR A 75 17.45 -17.25 36.77
CA THR A 75 17.27 -15.81 36.64
C THR A 75 16.15 -15.51 35.65
N PHE A 76 15.07 -14.93 36.14
CA PHE A 76 13.88 -14.60 35.36
C PHE A 76 13.85 -13.10 35.05
N ILE A 77 12.99 -12.71 34.12
CA ILE A 77 12.56 -11.31 34.02
C ILE A 77 11.69 -11.02 35.25
N ALA A 78 11.89 -9.88 35.90
CA ALA A 78 11.02 -9.46 37.00
C ALA A 78 9.79 -8.73 36.45
N ASN A 79 8.61 -9.20 36.85
CA ASN A 79 7.35 -8.51 36.65
C ASN A 79 7.10 -7.48 37.75
N GLU A 80 6.23 -6.53 37.46
CA GLU A 80 5.77 -5.52 38.40
C GLU A 80 5.11 -6.16 39.62
N GLY A 81 5.33 -5.60 40.82
CA GLY A 81 4.89 -6.21 42.08
C GLY A 81 5.74 -7.39 42.59
N MET A 82 6.77 -7.87 41.87
CA MET A 82 7.68 -8.89 42.40
C MET A 82 8.68 -8.32 43.43
N TYR A 83 8.84 -8.99 44.58
CA TYR A 83 9.71 -8.53 45.68
C TYR A 83 10.60 -9.63 46.27
N THR A 84 11.68 -9.24 46.94
CA THR A 84 12.62 -10.18 47.60
C THR A 84 11.92 -10.91 48.75
N GLY A 85 12.09 -12.23 48.81
CA GLY A 85 11.44 -13.11 49.81
C GLY A 85 10.14 -13.76 49.31
N GLN A 86 9.51 -13.20 48.27
CA GLN A 86 8.29 -13.75 47.67
C GLN A 86 8.51 -15.18 47.13
N PHE A 87 7.52 -16.05 47.34
CA PHE A 87 7.45 -17.36 46.70
C PHE A 87 6.91 -17.26 45.27
N ILE A 88 7.57 -17.96 44.34
CA ILE A 88 7.15 -18.07 42.94
C ILE A 88 6.93 -19.55 42.64
N TYR A 89 5.80 -19.85 42.01
CA TYR A 89 5.41 -21.20 41.63
C TYR A 89 5.47 -21.34 40.11
N ALA A 90 6.19 -22.38 39.64
CA ALA A 90 6.33 -22.69 38.22
C ALA A 90 5.77 -24.08 37.93
N GLY A 91 4.75 -24.19 37.08
CA GLY A 91 4.16 -25.46 36.64
C GLY A 91 2.65 -25.39 36.42
N LYS A 92 2.07 -26.49 35.94
CA LYS A 92 0.65 -26.62 35.59
C LYS A 92 -0.31 -26.26 36.73
N ASN A 93 0.03 -26.61 37.97
CA ASN A 93 -0.85 -26.45 39.13
C ASN A 93 -0.48 -25.23 40.00
N ALA A 94 0.26 -24.26 39.46
CA ALA A 94 0.53 -23.00 40.16
C ALA A 94 -0.70 -22.09 40.17
N ALA A 95 -0.86 -21.27 41.22
CA ALA A 95 -1.97 -20.31 41.31
C ALA A 95 -1.82 -19.14 40.32
N LEU A 96 -2.94 -18.53 39.93
CA LEU A 96 -2.97 -17.34 39.06
C LEU A 96 -2.54 -16.05 39.78
N THR A 97 -1.30 -16.00 40.25
CA THR A 97 -0.72 -14.83 40.93
C THR A 97 0.46 -14.26 40.15
N ILE A 98 0.68 -12.95 40.26
CA ILE A 98 1.75 -12.23 39.55
C ILE A 98 3.12 -12.85 39.85
N GLY A 99 3.89 -13.09 38.79
CA GLY A 99 5.21 -13.73 38.84
C GLY A 99 5.20 -15.27 38.75
N ASN A 100 4.06 -15.95 38.95
CA ASN A 100 3.98 -17.39 38.71
C ASN A 100 4.07 -17.72 37.23
N ILE A 101 4.54 -18.95 36.93
CA ILE A 101 4.76 -19.44 35.56
C ILE A 101 3.85 -20.65 35.34
N LEU A 102 2.88 -20.55 34.43
CA LEU A 102 1.95 -21.63 34.07
C LEU A 102 2.00 -21.90 32.56
N PRO A 103 1.53 -23.05 32.08
CA PRO A 103 1.12 -23.24 30.69
C PRO A 103 0.01 -22.25 30.31
N LEU A 104 0.02 -21.76 29.07
CA LEU A 104 -1.01 -20.83 28.59
C LEU A 104 -2.42 -21.42 28.63
N SER A 105 -2.58 -22.75 28.50
CA SER A 105 -3.87 -23.46 28.64
C SER A 105 -4.52 -23.33 30.02
N SER A 106 -3.74 -23.02 31.06
CA SER A 106 -4.20 -22.98 32.45
C SER A 106 -4.55 -21.56 32.91
N MET A 107 -4.48 -20.58 32.01
CA MET A 107 -4.78 -19.18 32.28
C MET A 107 -6.04 -18.79 31.50
N PRO A 108 -6.99 -18.04 32.10
CA PRO A 108 -8.18 -17.60 31.38
C PRO A 108 -7.85 -16.57 30.29
N GLU A 109 -8.77 -16.42 29.34
CA GLU A 109 -8.70 -15.40 28.30
C GLU A 109 -8.66 -13.99 28.91
N GLY A 110 -8.00 -13.05 28.24
CA GLY A 110 -7.69 -11.73 28.79
C GLY A 110 -6.50 -11.70 29.76
N THR A 111 -5.98 -12.84 30.26
CA THR A 111 -4.82 -12.83 31.18
C THR A 111 -3.61 -12.13 30.57
N VAL A 112 -2.99 -11.26 31.36
CA VAL A 112 -1.78 -10.51 31.03
C VAL A 112 -0.54 -11.31 31.43
N VAL A 113 0.33 -11.58 30.46
CA VAL A 113 1.52 -12.41 30.62
C VAL A 113 2.79 -11.78 30.03
N SER A 114 3.95 -12.21 30.54
CA SER A 114 5.28 -11.82 30.09
C SER A 114 6.19 -13.03 29.86
N ASN A 115 7.31 -12.78 29.17
CA ASN A 115 8.37 -13.76 28.88
C ASN A 115 7.87 -15.09 28.27
N VAL A 116 6.79 -15.04 27.48
CA VAL A 116 6.09 -16.21 26.92
C VAL A 116 6.99 -17.04 25.99
N GLU A 117 6.87 -18.36 26.08
CA GLU A 117 7.55 -19.31 25.19
C GLU A 117 6.91 -19.32 23.79
N GLU A 118 7.71 -19.11 22.74
CA GLU A 118 7.24 -19.23 21.35
C GLU A 118 7.12 -20.71 20.95
N LYS A 119 8.08 -21.52 21.40
CA LYS A 119 8.03 -22.99 21.33
C LYS A 119 8.17 -23.54 22.74
N VAL A 120 7.40 -24.58 23.04
CA VAL A 120 7.39 -25.27 24.34
C VAL A 120 8.82 -25.60 24.77
N GLY A 121 9.24 -25.08 25.94
CA GLY A 121 10.59 -25.32 26.47
C GLY A 121 11.70 -24.44 25.89
N ASP A 122 11.42 -23.42 25.07
CA ASP A 122 12.42 -22.42 24.64
C ASP A 122 12.94 -21.51 25.79
N ARG A 123 12.27 -21.58 26.95
CA ARG A 123 12.56 -20.87 28.22
C ARG A 123 12.28 -19.36 28.17
N GLY A 124 11.46 -18.92 27.21
CA GLY A 124 10.84 -17.60 27.13
C GLY A 124 11.46 -16.69 26.07
N THR A 125 10.65 -16.29 25.08
CA THR A 125 11.10 -15.59 23.85
C THR A 125 10.33 -14.29 23.60
N LEU A 126 9.03 -14.23 23.92
CA LEU A 126 8.13 -13.14 23.60
C LEU A 126 7.83 -12.26 24.83
N GLY A 127 7.46 -10.97 24.64
CA GLY A 127 7.02 -10.11 25.74
C GLY A 127 8.06 -9.86 26.84
N ARG A 128 9.28 -9.45 26.45
CA ARG A 128 10.49 -9.47 27.31
C ARG A 128 11.08 -8.10 27.69
N THR A 129 10.41 -7.02 27.32
CA THR A 129 10.91 -5.64 27.47
C THR A 129 10.21 -4.97 28.65
N SER A 130 10.85 -4.01 29.32
CA SER A 130 10.23 -3.21 30.40
C SER A 130 8.90 -2.57 29.97
N GLY A 131 7.87 -2.64 30.82
CA GLY A 131 6.52 -2.15 30.55
C GLY A 131 5.70 -2.97 29.56
N ASN A 132 6.28 -4.05 29.03
CA ASN A 132 5.70 -4.81 27.94
C ASN A 132 4.97 -6.04 28.47
N TYR A 133 3.87 -6.40 27.83
CA TYR A 133 3.07 -7.58 28.16
C TYR A 133 2.45 -8.17 26.89
N ILE A 134 1.87 -9.35 27.03
CA ILE A 134 1.12 -10.09 26.02
C ILE A 134 -0.24 -10.42 26.63
N THR A 135 -1.30 -10.29 25.85
CA THR A 135 -2.66 -10.67 26.29
C THR A 135 -3.05 -11.98 25.64
N ILE A 136 -3.59 -12.92 26.42
CA ILE A 136 -4.23 -14.12 25.89
C ILE A 136 -5.55 -13.70 25.24
N VAL A 137 -5.74 -13.96 23.95
CA VAL A 137 -6.94 -13.56 23.19
C VAL A 137 -7.98 -14.65 23.21
N GLY A 138 -7.54 -15.89 23.00
CA GLY A 138 -8.44 -17.03 23.04
C GLY A 138 -7.73 -18.37 22.91
N HIS A 139 -8.38 -19.43 23.39
CA HIS A 139 -7.91 -20.80 23.27
C HIS A 139 -8.68 -21.54 22.18
N ASN A 140 -7.96 -22.37 21.40
CA ASN A 140 -8.56 -23.40 20.58
C ASN A 140 -8.18 -24.76 21.21
N PRO A 141 -9.09 -25.38 21.97
CA PRO A 141 -8.83 -26.67 22.62
C PRO A 141 -8.54 -27.79 21.62
N ASP A 142 -9.27 -27.82 20.50
CA ASP A 142 -9.24 -28.90 19.50
C ASP A 142 -7.87 -28.98 18.79
N GLU A 143 -7.28 -27.83 18.49
CA GLU A 143 -5.93 -27.74 17.91
C GLU A 143 -4.79 -27.73 18.94
N GLY A 144 -5.09 -27.64 20.25
CA GLY A 144 -4.09 -27.46 21.31
C GLY A 144 -3.28 -26.16 21.18
N LYS A 145 -3.90 -25.10 20.65
CA LYS A 145 -3.27 -23.81 20.32
C LYS A 145 -3.93 -22.64 21.05
N THR A 146 -3.12 -21.69 21.50
CA THR A 146 -3.57 -20.43 22.11
C THR A 146 -3.21 -19.26 21.19
N ARG A 147 -4.18 -18.38 20.94
CA ARG A 147 -3.99 -17.12 20.22
C ARG A 147 -3.63 -16.03 21.23
N ILE A 148 -2.47 -15.40 21.03
CA ILE A 148 -1.95 -14.32 21.88
C ILE A 148 -1.85 -13.01 21.08
N LYS A 149 -2.14 -11.87 21.73
CA LYS A 149 -1.93 -10.53 21.17
C LYS A 149 -0.59 -10.01 21.66
N LEU A 150 0.31 -9.78 20.71
CA LEU A 150 1.58 -9.11 20.98
C LEU A 150 1.33 -7.61 21.21
N PRO A 151 2.20 -6.95 21.99
CA PRO A 151 2.08 -5.52 22.28
C PRO A 151 2.31 -4.61 21.05
N SER A 152 2.70 -5.19 19.91
CA SER A 152 2.69 -4.53 18.60
C SER A 152 1.33 -4.63 17.88
N GLY A 153 0.26 -5.03 18.57
CA GLY A 153 -1.07 -5.30 17.99
C GLY A 153 -1.21 -6.65 17.30
N ALA A 154 -0.12 -7.17 16.72
CA ALA A 154 -0.09 -8.43 15.98
C ALA A 154 -0.60 -9.64 16.80
N LYS A 155 -1.53 -10.41 16.22
CA LYS A 155 -2.01 -11.69 16.78
C LYS A 155 -1.06 -12.80 16.35
N LYS A 156 -0.63 -13.66 17.28
CA LYS A 156 0.22 -14.83 17.01
C LYS A 156 -0.40 -16.08 17.64
N VAL A 157 -0.28 -17.21 16.96
CA VAL A 157 -0.72 -18.52 17.48
C VAL A 157 0.51 -19.26 18.02
N VAL A 158 0.39 -19.81 19.23
CA VAL A 158 1.41 -20.61 19.93
C VAL A 158 0.77 -21.88 20.49
N SER A 159 1.54 -22.90 20.86
CA SER A 159 0.97 -24.07 21.55
C SER A 159 0.40 -23.66 22.91
N SER A 160 -0.76 -24.20 23.28
CA SER A 160 -1.34 -23.96 24.62
C SER A 160 -0.47 -24.51 25.76
N SER A 161 0.43 -25.44 25.45
CA SER A 161 1.41 -25.98 26.41
C SER A 161 2.67 -25.11 26.59
N SER A 162 2.87 -24.06 25.78
CA SER A 162 3.91 -23.05 26.02
C SER A 162 3.70 -22.38 27.37
N ARG A 163 4.79 -22.04 28.08
CA ARG A 163 4.70 -21.34 29.38
C ARG A 163 4.69 -19.82 29.24
N GLY A 164 4.00 -19.15 30.15
CA GLY A 164 4.05 -17.69 30.35
C GLY A 164 4.19 -17.34 31.83
N MET A 165 4.75 -16.18 32.14
CA MET A 165 4.75 -15.63 33.51
C MET A 165 3.61 -14.61 33.65
N ILE A 166 2.82 -14.68 34.72
CA ILE A 166 1.68 -13.78 34.92
C ILE A 166 2.16 -12.37 35.30
N GLY A 167 1.62 -11.35 34.64
CA GLY A 167 1.87 -9.92 34.90
C GLY A 167 2.69 -9.20 33.81
N ILE A 168 2.92 -7.91 34.05
CA ILE A 168 3.65 -6.98 33.16
C ILE A 168 5.12 -6.94 33.56
N VAL A 169 6.04 -6.83 32.60
CA VAL A 169 7.48 -6.68 32.92
C VAL A 169 7.75 -5.35 33.61
N ALA A 170 8.44 -5.38 34.77
CA ALA A 170 8.69 -4.19 35.57
C ALA A 170 9.51 -3.10 34.85
N GLY A 171 9.32 -1.85 35.30
CA GLY A 171 10.05 -0.68 34.83
C GLY A 171 9.43 0.01 33.61
N GLY A 172 8.09 -0.03 33.46
CA GLY A 172 7.36 0.60 32.36
C GLY A 172 7.69 2.08 32.18
N GLY A 173 7.64 2.88 33.25
CA GLY A 173 7.91 4.33 33.23
C GLY A 173 9.34 4.77 32.84
N ARG A 174 10.17 3.85 32.33
CA ARG A 174 11.44 4.14 31.67
C ARG A 174 11.28 4.95 30.38
N THR A 175 10.11 4.87 29.73
CA THR A 175 9.75 5.71 28.57
C THR A 175 9.48 7.15 28.97
N ASP A 176 8.77 7.33 30.08
CA ASP A 176 8.06 8.55 30.45
C ASP A 176 9.00 9.67 30.90
N LYS A 177 10.23 9.31 31.32
CA LYS A 177 11.28 10.28 31.63
C LYS A 177 11.60 11.15 30.39
N PRO A 178 11.26 12.45 30.38
CA PRO A 178 11.45 13.31 29.23
C PRO A 178 12.95 13.50 28.97
N LEU A 179 13.35 13.42 27.70
CA LEU A 179 14.77 13.43 27.36
C LEU A 179 15.38 14.84 27.41
N LEU A 180 14.60 15.87 27.08
CA LEU A 180 14.86 17.32 27.14
C LEU A 180 16.12 17.88 26.45
N LYS A 181 17.19 17.09 26.28
CA LYS A 181 18.45 17.47 25.62
C LYS A 181 18.99 16.28 24.82
N ALA A 182 19.44 16.51 23.58
CA ALA A 182 19.98 15.47 22.69
C ALA A 182 21.16 14.69 23.31
N SER A 183 21.99 15.34 24.14
CA SER A 183 23.07 14.67 24.89
C SER A 183 22.56 13.55 25.83
N ARG A 184 21.45 13.78 26.55
CA ARG A 184 20.84 12.75 27.42
C ARG A 184 20.36 11.55 26.60
N ALA A 185 19.86 11.77 25.39
CA ALA A 185 19.54 10.70 24.44
C ALA A 185 20.80 9.93 24.00
N LYS A 186 21.90 10.63 23.66
CA LYS A 186 23.18 10.02 23.27
C LYS A 186 23.67 9.03 24.33
N HIS A 187 23.71 9.45 25.60
CA HIS A 187 24.11 8.57 26.70
C HIS A 187 23.09 7.44 26.99
N LYS A 188 21.77 7.71 26.90
CA LYS A 188 20.70 6.69 27.05
C LYS A 188 20.79 5.55 26.03
N PHE A 189 21.27 5.85 24.82
CA PHE A 189 21.32 4.89 23.72
C PHE A 189 22.73 4.32 23.44
N ALA A 190 23.83 5.01 23.75
CA ALA A 190 25.20 4.50 23.58
C ALA A 190 25.45 3.19 24.35
N VAL A 191 24.81 3.02 25.52
CA VAL A 191 24.85 1.78 26.31
C VAL A 191 24.03 0.61 25.71
N LYS A 192 23.25 0.86 24.65
CA LYS A 192 22.38 -0.13 23.99
C LYS A 192 22.96 -0.55 22.64
N ARG A 193 23.35 -1.82 22.52
CA ARG A 193 23.98 -2.46 21.34
C ARG A 193 23.46 -2.03 19.95
N ASN A 194 22.14 -1.80 19.79
CA ASN A 194 21.50 -1.61 18.48
C ASN A 194 20.88 -0.22 18.29
N SER A 195 21.11 0.75 19.18
CA SER A 195 20.38 2.03 19.21
C SER A 195 21.23 3.25 18.81
N TRP A 196 20.55 4.40 18.69
CA TRP A 196 21.01 5.70 18.21
C TRP A 196 22.17 6.34 19.03
N PRO A 197 22.92 7.35 18.53
CA PRO A 197 22.96 7.82 17.15
C PRO A 197 23.73 6.82 16.29
N LYS A 198 23.11 6.41 15.17
CA LYS A 198 23.82 5.74 14.09
C LYS A 198 24.05 6.77 13.00
N THR A 199 25.31 7.04 12.69
CA THR A 199 25.69 7.91 11.58
C THR A 199 24.99 7.43 10.29
N ARG A 200 24.60 8.36 9.41
CA ARG A 200 24.10 7.96 8.08
C ARG A 200 25.26 7.29 7.33
N GLY A 201 24.98 6.27 6.52
CA GLY A 201 26.02 5.54 5.79
C GLY A 201 26.87 6.45 4.90
N VAL A 202 26.25 7.49 4.34
CA VAL A 202 26.90 8.57 3.55
C VAL A 202 27.81 9.49 4.38
N ALA A 203 27.50 9.66 5.66
CA ALA A 203 28.27 10.47 6.60
C ALA A 203 29.28 9.64 7.43
N MET A 204 29.49 8.37 7.07
CA MET A 204 30.61 7.56 7.56
C MET A 204 31.82 7.75 6.63
N ASN A 205 33.02 7.47 7.12
CA ASN A 205 34.21 7.39 6.27
C ASN A 205 34.05 6.28 5.22
N PRO A 206 34.66 6.40 4.02
CA PRO A 206 34.66 5.35 2.99
C PRO A 206 35.11 3.98 3.50
N VAL A 207 36.05 3.96 4.47
CA VAL A 207 36.59 2.73 5.09
C VAL A 207 35.61 2.02 6.05
N ASP A 208 34.59 2.74 6.54
CA ASP A 208 33.60 2.21 7.48
C ASP A 208 32.27 1.82 6.79
N HIS A 209 32.01 2.36 5.59
CA HIS A 209 30.78 2.13 4.82
C HIS A 209 31.00 2.28 3.29
N PRO A 210 30.55 1.35 2.42
CA PRO A 210 30.70 1.39 0.96
C PRO A 210 30.01 2.56 0.24
N HIS A 211 29.09 3.21 0.94
CA HIS A 211 28.41 4.44 0.51
C HIS A 211 28.88 5.68 1.29
N GLY A 212 29.94 5.56 2.09
CA GLY A 212 30.52 6.62 2.89
C GLY A 212 31.46 7.53 2.10
N GLY A 213 31.72 8.71 2.64
CA GLY A 213 32.50 9.76 1.98
C GLY A 213 32.35 11.14 2.63
N GLY A 214 31.26 11.39 3.35
CA GLY A 214 31.01 12.67 4.05
C GLY A 214 30.60 13.82 3.14
N ASN A 215 31.23 13.94 1.97
CA ASN A 215 31.09 15.05 1.03
C ASN A 215 29.72 15.14 0.33
N HIS A 216 28.92 14.06 0.33
CA HIS A 216 27.64 14.00 -0.39
C HIS A 216 26.51 13.50 0.52
N GLN A 217 25.35 14.15 0.44
CA GLN A 217 24.14 13.79 1.22
C GLN A 217 23.43 12.53 0.71
N HIS A 218 23.73 12.10 -0.52
CA HIS A 218 23.12 10.97 -1.23
C HIS A 218 24.19 9.92 -1.64
N ILE A 219 23.75 8.73 -2.06
CA ILE A 219 24.64 7.57 -2.26
C ILE A 219 25.49 7.65 -3.55
N GLY A 220 25.05 8.42 -4.55
CA GLY A 220 25.76 8.62 -5.83
C GLY A 220 25.78 7.42 -6.79
N LYS A 221 25.24 6.26 -6.36
CA LYS A 221 25.17 5.01 -7.14
C LYS A 221 23.98 4.16 -6.69
N ALA A 222 23.62 3.15 -7.48
CA ALA A 222 22.54 2.23 -7.15
C ALA A 222 22.77 1.55 -5.78
N SER A 223 21.72 1.46 -4.96
CA SER A 223 21.80 0.83 -3.63
C SER A 223 21.50 -0.67 -3.63
N THR A 224 21.19 -1.25 -4.79
CA THR A 224 20.85 -2.66 -5.01
C THR A 224 22.10 -3.54 -5.03
N ILE A 225 22.09 -4.63 -4.28
CA ILE A 225 23.23 -5.56 -4.17
C ILE A 225 22.77 -7.03 -4.24
N SER A 226 23.54 -7.85 -4.95
CA SER A 226 23.30 -9.29 -5.10
C SER A 226 23.19 -10.04 -3.76
N ARG A 227 22.34 -11.08 -3.73
CA ARG A 227 22.26 -12.04 -2.60
C ARG A 227 23.61 -12.68 -2.30
N TYR A 228 24.46 -12.84 -3.31
CA TYR A 228 25.76 -13.53 -3.23
C TYR A 228 26.94 -12.60 -2.92
N ALA A 229 26.73 -11.28 -2.84
CA ALA A 229 27.79 -10.34 -2.50
C ALA A 229 28.42 -10.65 -1.12
N ALA A 230 29.70 -10.33 -0.96
CA ALA A 230 30.41 -10.51 0.30
C ALA A 230 29.71 -9.76 1.45
N GLN A 231 29.82 -10.27 2.69
CA GLN A 231 29.14 -9.67 3.84
C GLN A 231 29.55 -8.21 4.09
N GLY A 232 30.76 -7.81 3.66
CA GLY A 232 31.26 -6.43 3.63
C GLY A 232 30.60 -5.51 2.59
N GLN A 233 30.00 -6.05 1.53
CA GLN A 233 29.36 -5.30 0.45
C GLN A 233 27.82 -5.27 0.55
N LYS A 234 27.23 -6.05 1.47
CA LYS A 234 25.77 -6.11 1.71
C LYS A 234 25.22 -4.88 2.45
N ALA A 235 25.30 -3.71 1.81
CA ALA A 235 24.76 -2.45 2.32
C ALA A 235 23.85 -1.74 1.31
N GLY A 236 22.57 -1.64 1.65
CA GLY A 236 21.52 -1.17 0.75
C GLY A 236 20.43 -2.24 0.60
N LEU A 237 19.81 -2.29 -0.57
CA LEU A 237 18.74 -3.21 -0.92
C LEU A 237 19.33 -4.56 -1.37
N ILE A 238 19.49 -5.49 -0.43
CA ILE A 238 20.05 -6.83 -0.70
C ILE A 238 18.99 -7.71 -1.35
N ALA A 239 19.26 -8.17 -2.58
CA ALA A 239 18.41 -9.09 -3.33
C ALA A 239 16.93 -8.62 -3.42
N ALA A 240 16.70 -7.31 -3.52
CA ALA A 240 15.39 -6.74 -3.71
C ALA A 240 14.81 -7.24 -5.04
N ARG A 241 13.71 -8.01 -4.97
CA ARG A 241 13.07 -8.63 -6.14
C ARG A 241 12.14 -7.67 -6.89
N ARG A 242 11.82 -6.52 -6.31
CA ARG A 242 11.17 -5.32 -6.90
C ARG A 242 11.32 -4.17 -5.89
N THR A 243 11.40 -2.93 -6.36
CA THR A 243 11.12 -1.74 -5.55
C THR A 243 9.60 -1.58 -5.37
N GLY A 244 9.18 -0.84 -4.35
CA GLY A 244 7.77 -0.68 -3.99
C GLY A 244 6.96 0.04 -5.05
N LEU A 245 6.39 -0.74 -5.93
CA LEU A 245 5.21 -0.46 -6.74
C LEU A 245 4.00 -0.18 -5.82
N LEU A 246 2.96 0.63 -6.10
CA LEU A 246 2.61 1.73 -7.03
C LEU A 246 1.62 2.69 -6.29
N ARG A 247 0.47 3.14 -6.86
CA ARG A 247 -0.65 3.82 -6.14
C ARG A 247 -2.06 3.69 -6.79
N ASP A 248 -2.71 2.59 -6.43
CA ASP A 248 -4.12 2.21 -6.50
C ASP A 248 -4.17 1.15 -5.40
N ILE A 249 -4.90 1.39 -4.30
CA ILE A 249 -4.91 0.50 -3.14
C ILE A 249 -5.97 -0.57 -3.40
N GLN A 250 -5.56 -1.64 -4.06
CA GLN A 250 -6.46 -2.68 -4.53
C GLN A 250 -6.49 -3.87 -3.58
N ALA A 251 -7.67 -4.27 -3.14
CA ALA A 251 -7.85 -5.41 -2.25
C ALA A 251 -9.10 -6.22 -2.58
N PHE A 252 -9.01 -7.54 -2.38
CA PHE A 252 -10.19 -8.40 -2.34
C PHE A 252 -10.84 -8.27 -0.96
N ALA A 253 -12.13 -7.97 -0.92
CA ALA A 253 -12.89 -7.74 0.29
C ALA A 253 -14.31 -8.33 0.21
N THR A 254 -15.10 -8.10 1.26
CA THR A 254 -16.49 -8.51 1.38
C THR A 254 -17.45 -7.33 1.16
N GLU A 255 -18.72 -7.61 0.84
CA GLU A 255 -19.77 -6.59 0.78
C GLU A 255 -19.95 -5.85 2.11
N GLU A 256 -19.60 -6.48 3.24
CA GLU A 256 -19.56 -5.83 4.56
C GLU A 256 -18.63 -4.61 4.59
N LEU A 257 -17.50 -4.65 3.84
CA LEU A 257 -16.59 -3.51 3.74
C LEU A 257 -17.20 -2.39 2.88
N LEU A 258 -17.90 -2.73 1.79
CA LEU A 258 -18.62 -1.76 0.97
C LEU A 258 -19.70 -1.06 1.81
N ASN A 259 -20.53 -1.83 2.50
CA ASN A 259 -21.59 -1.33 3.39
C ASN A 259 -21.04 -0.46 4.53
N LYS A 260 -19.92 -0.86 5.16
CA LYS A 260 -19.24 -0.09 6.21
C LYS A 260 -18.84 1.32 5.76
N TYR A 261 -18.45 1.50 4.49
CA TYR A 261 -18.03 2.78 3.93
C TYR A 261 -19.10 3.43 3.03
N GLY A 262 -20.31 2.87 2.94
CA GLY A 262 -21.39 3.42 2.11
C GLY A 262 -21.15 3.32 0.60
N LEU A 263 -20.30 2.39 0.17
CA LEU A 263 -19.92 2.17 -1.23
C LEU A 263 -20.88 1.18 -1.91
N LYS A 264 -21.16 1.38 -3.20
CA LYS A 264 -21.89 0.41 -4.04
C LYS A 264 -20.93 -0.43 -4.87
N ALA A 265 -21.36 -1.65 -5.22
CA ALA A 265 -20.66 -2.49 -6.19
C ALA A 265 -20.67 -1.84 -7.58
N ASN A 266 -19.56 -1.97 -8.33
CA ASN A 266 -19.35 -1.37 -9.67
C ASN A 266 -19.49 0.17 -9.74
N ASP A 267 -19.38 0.85 -8.61
CA ASP A 267 -19.47 2.31 -8.51
C ASP A 267 -18.08 2.97 -8.49
N ALA A 268 -18.02 4.26 -8.82
CA ALA A 268 -16.81 5.06 -8.79
C ALA A 268 -17.09 6.46 -8.22
N ILE A 269 -16.64 6.69 -6.99
CA ILE A 269 -16.94 7.92 -6.25
C ILE A 269 -15.68 8.70 -5.85
N LEU A 270 -15.86 9.98 -5.55
CA LEU A 270 -14.87 10.79 -4.86
C LEU A 270 -14.93 10.56 -3.34
N ALA A 271 -13.79 10.65 -2.67
CA ALA A 271 -13.68 10.40 -1.25
C ALA A 271 -14.18 11.58 -0.40
N GLU A 272 -15.09 11.30 0.53
CA GLU A 272 -15.50 12.19 1.62
C GLU A 272 -14.68 11.88 2.88
N GLU A 273 -14.80 12.70 3.93
CA GLU A 273 -14.11 12.47 5.22
C GLU A 273 -14.38 11.06 5.79
N LYS A 274 -15.62 10.57 5.67
CA LYS A 274 -16.03 9.22 6.10
C LYS A 274 -15.28 8.09 5.36
N HIS A 275 -14.78 8.36 4.15
CA HIS A 275 -14.03 7.41 3.34
C HIS A 275 -12.52 7.40 3.64
N LEU A 276 -11.95 8.46 4.23
CA LEU A 276 -10.49 8.55 4.46
C LEU A 276 -9.88 7.37 5.26
N PRO A 277 -10.55 6.74 6.25
CA PRO A 277 -10.02 5.57 6.95
C PRO A 277 -9.92 4.30 6.09
N LEU A 278 -10.67 4.21 4.98
CA LEU A 278 -10.70 3.05 4.07
C LEU A 278 -9.30 2.66 3.61
N TYR A 279 -8.48 3.64 3.24
CA TYR A 279 -7.16 3.41 2.65
C TYR A 279 -6.19 2.72 3.63
N GLU A 280 -6.27 3.05 4.91
CA GLU A 280 -5.48 2.37 5.95
C GLU A 280 -6.07 1.01 6.31
N ASP A 281 -7.40 0.87 6.27
CA ASP A 281 -8.10 -0.41 6.50
C ASP A 281 -7.71 -1.45 5.44
N LEU A 282 -7.77 -1.09 4.16
CA LEU A 282 -7.33 -1.91 3.03
C LEU A 282 -5.87 -2.37 3.19
N LEU A 283 -4.96 -1.43 3.45
CA LEU A 283 -3.52 -1.71 3.63
C LEU A 283 -3.19 -2.56 4.87
N THR A 284 -4.02 -2.50 5.91
CA THR A 284 -3.75 -3.17 7.20
C THR A 284 -4.43 -4.53 7.30
N ASN A 285 -5.63 -4.67 6.76
CA ASN A 285 -6.52 -5.80 7.02
C ASN A 285 -6.85 -6.66 5.79
N TYR A 286 -6.61 -6.20 4.55
CA TYR A 286 -7.05 -6.87 3.32
C TYR A 286 -5.91 -7.23 2.33
N ASP A 287 -4.65 -7.28 2.78
CA ASP A 287 -3.45 -7.57 1.96
C ASP A 287 -3.38 -6.73 0.67
N ALA A 288 -3.77 -5.46 0.77
CA ALA A 288 -3.94 -4.61 -0.40
C ALA A 288 -2.64 -4.41 -1.19
N LYS A 289 -2.75 -4.63 -2.50
CA LYS A 289 -1.68 -4.38 -3.47
C LYS A 289 -1.74 -2.91 -3.90
N LEU A 290 -0.62 -2.42 -4.42
CA LEU A 290 -0.48 -1.06 -4.91
C LEU A 290 -0.17 -1.10 -6.42
N ILE A 291 -1.07 -0.55 -7.26
CA ILE A 291 -0.97 -0.57 -8.75
C ILE A 291 -0.90 0.88 -9.32
N ALA A 292 -0.37 1.16 -10.52
CA ALA A 292 -0.33 2.56 -11.00
C ALA A 292 -1.66 2.90 -11.64
N GLY A 293 -2.49 3.66 -10.93
CA GLY A 293 -3.80 4.07 -11.40
C GLY A 293 -3.85 5.43 -12.09
N GLY A 294 -5.08 5.93 -12.15
CA GLY A 294 -5.49 7.15 -12.85
C GLY A 294 -5.95 6.83 -14.28
N ALA A 295 -7.26 6.89 -14.53
CA ALA A 295 -7.89 6.43 -15.78
C ALA A 295 -7.21 6.96 -17.07
N ALA A 296 -6.99 8.28 -17.15
CA ALA A 296 -6.31 8.89 -18.29
C ALA A 296 -4.81 8.51 -18.39
N GLN A 297 -4.16 8.22 -17.25
CA GLN A 297 -2.77 7.73 -17.24
C GLN A 297 -2.69 6.26 -17.65
N ASN A 298 -3.66 5.43 -17.27
CA ASN A 298 -3.81 4.06 -17.73
C ASN A 298 -4.03 4.02 -19.24
N THR A 299 -4.92 4.88 -19.74
CA THR A 299 -5.15 5.08 -21.19
C THR A 299 -3.84 5.46 -21.90
N ALA A 300 -3.11 6.44 -21.38
CA ALA A 300 -1.84 6.89 -21.95
C ALA A 300 -0.76 5.79 -21.92
N ARG A 301 -0.69 4.98 -20.86
CA ARG A 301 0.20 3.82 -20.76
C ARG A 301 -0.18 2.72 -21.75
N GLY A 302 -1.47 2.44 -21.91
CA GLY A 302 -1.99 1.46 -22.88
C GLY A 302 -1.72 1.88 -24.33
N ALA A 303 -1.95 3.15 -24.66
CA ALA A 303 -1.58 3.69 -25.97
C ALA A 303 -0.07 3.61 -26.20
N GLN A 304 0.74 3.98 -25.21
CA GLN A 304 2.19 3.93 -25.29
C GLN A 304 2.76 2.50 -25.35
N TYR A 305 2.04 1.49 -24.87
CA TYR A 305 2.42 0.07 -25.01
C TYR A 305 2.40 -0.40 -26.47
N ILE A 306 1.50 0.18 -27.30
CA ILE A 306 1.36 -0.14 -28.73
C ILE A 306 2.21 0.81 -29.60
N LEU A 307 2.36 2.07 -29.20
CA LEU A 307 3.09 3.10 -29.94
C LEU A 307 4.60 3.08 -29.65
N ALA A 308 5.39 3.73 -30.52
CA ALA A 308 6.82 3.86 -30.34
C ALA A 308 7.16 4.67 -29.06
N PRO A 309 8.28 4.40 -28.35
CA PRO A 309 8.61 5.10 -27.10
C PRO A 309 8.63 6.63 -27.22
N ASN A 310 8.03 7.32 -26.25
CA ASN A 310 7.81 8.78 -26.22
C ASN A 310 6.82 9.32 -27.27
N SER A 311 6.02 8.49 -27.94
CA SER A 311 4.89 8.96 -28.77
C SER A 311 3.76 9.58 -27.94
N VAL A 312 3.64 9.24 -26.65
CA VAL A 312 2.58 9.75 -25.77
C VAL A 312 3.16 10.65 -24.69
N VAL A 313 2.48 11.77 -24.44
CA VAL A 313 2.75 12.70 -23.33
C VAL A 313 1.54 12.74 -22.42
N TYR A 314 1.74 12.55 -21.11
CA TYR A 314 0.69 12.68 -20.10
C TYR A 314 0.96 13.86 -19.15
N LEU A 315 -0.08 14.66 -18.91
CA LEU A 315 -0.08 15.81 -17.99
C LEU A 315 -0.99 15.50 -16.79
N GLY A 316 -0.61 15.92 -15.59
CA GLY A 316 -1.42 15.72 -14.39
C GLY A 316 -0.78 16.26 -13.10
N GLY A 317 -1.55 16.31 -12.02
CA GLY A 317 -1.08 16.81 -10.71
C GLY A 317 -0.59 15.70 -9.78
N VAL A 318 0.57 15.91 -9.14
CA VAL A 318 1.17 15.00 -8.12
C VAL A 318 1.76 15.83 -6.97
N GLY A 319 1.98 15.21 -5.81
CA GLY A 319 2.69 15.87 -4.70
C GLY A 319 4.21 15.72 -4.79
N ASP A 320 4.98 16.52 -4.07
CA ASP A 320 6.42 16.27 -3.85
C ASP A 320 6.63 15.17 -2.80
N ASP A 321 6.24 13.95 -3.17
CA ASP A 321 6.28 12.80 -2.28
C ASP A 321 6.86 11.54 -2.95
N LYS A 322 7.11 10.52 -2.12
CA LYS A 322 7.58 9.21 -2.56
C LYS A 322 6.62 8.51 -3.56
N TYR A 323 5.34 8.86 -3.57
CA TYR A 323 4.35 8.23 -4.46
C TYR A 323 4.45 8.83 -5.88
N ALA A 324 4.67 10.13 -6.01
CA ALA A 324 4.99 10.77 -7.29
C ALA A 324 6.30 10.24 -7.90
N ALA A 325 7.30 9.91 -7.08
CA ALA A 325 8.50 9.22 -7.55
C ALA A 325 8.18 7.82 -8.12
N ILE A 326 7.32 7.05 -7.44
CA ILE A 326 6.92 5.71 -7.90
C ILE A 326 6.09 5.79 -9.19
N LEU A 327 5.19 6.76 -9.34
CA LEU A 327 4.45 6.99 -10.59
C LEU A 327 5.40 7.28 -11.75
N ARG A 328 6.40 8.16 -11.56
CA ARG A 328 7.46 8.42 -12.55
C ARG A 328 8.27 7.17 -12.93
N ASP A 329 8.63 6.35 -11.95
CA ASP A 329 9.36 5.10 -12.20
C ASP A 329 8.51 4.07 -12.99
N ALA A 330 7.19 4.08 -12.82
CA ALA A 330 6.26 3.18 -13.51
C ALA A 330 6.04 3.56 -14.97
N VAL A 331 5.68 4.82 -15.23
CA VAL A 331 5.46 5.34 -16.60
C VAL A 331 6.74 5.29 -17.44
N LYS A 332 7.91 5.48 -16.80
CA LYS A 332 9.22 5.36 -17.45
C LYS A 332 9.52 3.93 -17.94
N GLN A 333 9.00 2.89 -17.29
CA GLN A 333 9.21 1.50 -17.74
C GLN A 333 8.51 1.19 -19.06
N VAL A 334 7.38 1.83 -19.33
CA VAL A 334 6.64 1.70 -20.60
C VAL A 334 7.04 2.76 -21.65
N GLY A 335 8.00 3.65 -21.33
CA GLY A 335 8.42 4.71 -22.25
C GLY A 335 7.43 5.86 -22.41
N LEU A 336 6.49 6.03 -21.47
CA LEU A 336 5.54 7.15 -21.45
C LEU A 336 6.22 8.41 -20.91
N ARG A 337 6.16 9.51 -21.68
CA ARG A 337 6.61 10.82 -21.19
C ARG A 337 5.54 11.41 -20.27
N VAL A 338 5.96 11.93 -19.13
CA VAL A 338 5.07 12.61 -18.17
C VAL A 338 5.63 13.97 -17.77
N GLU A 339 4.77 14.97 -17.76
CA GLU A 339 5.08 16.32 -17.29
C GLU A 339 4.08 16.67 -16.19
N TYR A 340 4.40 16.29 -14.95
CA TYR A 340 3.50 16.50 -13.82
C TYR A 340 3.64 17.91 -13.22
N ARG A 341 2.51 18.55 -12.91
CA ARG A 341 2.46 19.65 -11.94
C ARG A 341 2.76 19.08 -10.56
N VAL A 342 3.81 19.55 -9.91
CA VAL A 342 4.23 19.08 -8.58
C VAL A 342 3.80 20.08 -7.51
N ASP A 343 2.95 19.64 -6.58
CA ASP A 343 2.56 20.43 -5.41
C ASP A 343 3.47 20.12 -4.21
N PRO A 344 4.11 21.11 -3.57
CA PRO A 344 5.03 20.88 -2.46
C PRO A 344 4.33 20.63 -1.11
N THR A 345 3.01 20.82 -1.02
CA THR A 345 2.25 20.78 0.25
C THR A 345 1.23 19.65 0.29
N THR A 346 0.56 19.39 -0.82
CA THR A 346 -0.53 18.43 -0.92
C THR A 346 0.03 17.07 -1.37
N PRO A 347 -0.31 15.96 -0.71
CA PRO A 347 0.14 14.64 -1.16
C PRO A 347 -0.48 14.29 -2.53
N THR A 348 0.17 13.39 -3.27
CA THR A 348 -0.38 12.77 -4.49
C THR A 348 -1.78 12.16 -4.21
N GLY A 349 -2.63 11.94 -5.23
CA GLY A 349 -3.96 11.32 -5.10
C GLY A 349 -3.98 9.79 -5.02
N ARG A 350 -4.95 9.18 -4.30
CA ARG A 350 -5.14 7.71 -4.14
C ARG A 350 -6.54 7.30 -4.60
N CYS A 351 -6.62 6.19 -5.33
CA CYS A 351 -7.82 5.39 -5.39
C CYS A 351 -7.71 4.19 -4.44
N GLY A 352 -8.81 3.79 -3.81
CA GLY A 352 -9.02 2.49 -3.20
C GLY A 352 -9.92 1.68 -4.12
N ALA A 353 -9.44 0.52 -4.58
CA ALA A 353 -10.16 -0.38 -5.47
C ALA A 353 -10.58 -1.63 -4.69
N ILE A 354 -11.85 -1.68 -4.30
CA ILE A 354 -12.42 -2.79 -3.53
C ILE A 354 -13.02 -3.79 -4.52
N ILE A 355 -12.46 -5.01 -4.57
CA ILE A 355 -12.98 -6.11 -5.38
C ILE A 355 -13.88 -7.00 -4.50
N THR A 356 -15.12 -7.21 -4.92
CA THR A 356 -16.10 -8.12 -4.31
C THR A 356 -16.65 -9.05 -5.38
N GLY A 357 -16.14 -10.28 -5.45
CA GLY A 357 -16.48 -11.22 -6.54
C GLY A 357 -15.98 -10.70 -7.89
N ALA A 358 -16.87 -10.58 -8.86
CA ALA A 358 -16.59 -9.97 -10.16
C ALA A 358 -16.75 -8.43 -10.18
N ASN A 359 -17.24 -7.84 -9.07
CA ASN A 359 -17.57 -6.42 -9.00
C ASN A 359 -16.43 -5.59 -8.37
N ARG A 360 -16.26 -4.34 -8.79
CA ARG A 360 -15.19 -3.43 -8.33
C ARG A 360 -15.72 -2.04 -7.99
N SER A 361 -15.65 -1.66 -6.73
CA SER A 361 -15.96 -0.29 -6.26
C SER A 361 -14.69 0.55 -6.16
N LEU A 362 -14.71 1.78 -6.69
CA LEU A 362 -13.63 2.76 -6.58
C LEU A 362 -14.00 3.92 -5.64
N CYS A 363 -13.10 4.25 -4.73
CA CYS A 363 -13.17 5.46 -3.92
C CYS A 363 -11.88 6.28 -4.08
N THR A 364 -11.99 7.49 -4.62
CA THR A 364 -10.83 8.30 -5.05
C THR A 364 -10.67 9.59 -4.27
N GLU A 365 -9.55 9.74 -3.57
CA GLU A 365 -9.07 10.99 -2.98
C GLU A 365 -8.04 11.62 -3.93
N LEU A 366 -8.44 12.69 -4.65
CA LEU A 366 -7.63 13.29 -5.71
C LEU A 366 -6.32 13.92 -5.21
N GLY A 367 -6.26 14.42 -3.98
CA GLY A 367 -5.06 15.10 -3.42
C GLY A 367 -4.53 16.18 -4.37
N ALA A 368 -3.22 16.19 -4.62
CA ALA A 368 -2.56 17.13 -5.52
C ALA A 368 -3.03 17.06 -6.99
N ALA A 369 -3.71 15.99 -7.41
CA ALA A 369 -4.33 15.94 -8.73
C ALA A 369 -5.46 16.98 -8.86
N ASN A 370 -6.16 17.29 -7.77
CA ASN A 370 -7.22 18.31 -7.72
C ASN A 370 -6.69 19.75 -7.85
N LEU A 371 -5.38 19.95 -7.72
CA LEU A 371 -4.74 21.26 -7.81
C LEU A 371 -4.13 21.51 -9.20
N TYR A 372 -4.41 20.66 -10.20
CA TYR A 372 -3.95 20.91 -11.56
C TYR A 372 -4.59 22.17 -12.12
N ASP A 373 -3.78 23.03 -12.75
CA ASP A 373 -4.16 24.36 -13.17
C ASP A 373 -3.81 24.64 -14.65
N ILE A 374 -4.43 25.68 -15.22
CA ILE A 374 -4.23 26.06 -16.62
C ILE A 374 -2.85 26.71 -16.83
N GLU A 375 -2.32 27.36 -15.80
CA GLU A 375 -1.00 27.96 -15.75
C GLU A 375 0.08 26.93 -16.06
N HIS A 376 -0.01 25.70 -15.52
CA HIS A 376 0.93 24.64 -15.87
C HIS A 376 0.83 24.20 -17.33
N LEU A 377 -0.38 24.08 -17.89
CA LEU A 377 -0.59 23.75 -19.31
C LEU A 377 -0.07 24.87 -20.23
N LYS A 378 -0.22 26.13 -19.85
CA LYS A 378 0.18 27.31 -20.63
C LYS A 378 1.64 27.73 -20.44
N LYS A 379 2.44 27.01 -19.64
CA LYS A 379 3.90 27.18 -19.63
C LYS A 379 4.46 26.93 -21.03
N PRO A 380 5.39 27.75 -21.56
CA PRO A 380 5.88 27.62 -22.93
C PRO A 380 6.39 26.21 -23.28
N GLU A 381 7.10 25.56 -22.35
CA GLU A 381 7.66 24.22 -22.52
C GLU A 381 6.62 23.09 -22.52
N ILE A 382 5.44 23.32 -21.92
CA ILE A 382 4.32 22.36 -21.89
C ILE A 382 3.36 22.63 -23.05
N TRP A 383 3.04 23.90 -23.31
CA TRP A 383 2.19 24.30 -24.42
C TRP A 383 2.79 23.91 -25.76
N ALA A 384 4.12 24.00 -25.92
CA ALA A 384 4.80 23.47 -27.10
C ALA A 384 4.58 21.96 -27.32
N LEU A 385 4.36 21.16 -26.28
CA LEU A 385 4.01 19.73 -26.43
C LEU A 385 2.57 19.58 -26.92
N ALA A 386 1.65 20.41 -26.42
CA ALA A 386 0.27 20.46 -26.92
C ALA A 386 0.24 20.92 -28.39
N GLU A 387 1.02 21.94 -28.77
CA GLU A 387 1.10 22.44 -30.14
C GLU A 387 1.64 21.38 -31.13
N ASN A 388 2.61 20.55 -30.70
CA ASN A 388 3.15 19.46 -31.52
C ASN A 388 2.30 18.17 -31.51
N ALA A 389 1.32 18.03 -30.61
CA ALA A 389 0.44 16.86 -30.58
C ALA A 389 -0.69 16.95 -31.63
N GLU A 390 -0.95 15.85 -32.32
CA GLU A 390 -2.05 15.73 -33.32
C GLU A 390 -3.36 15.22 -32.72
N PHE A 391 -3.28 14.58 -31.54
CA PHE A 391 -4.39 13.98 -30.81
C PHE A 391 -4.35 14.43 -29.35
N TYR A 392 -5.51 14.80 -28.80
CA TYR A 392 -5.70 15.04 -27.37
C TYR A 392 -6.70 14.04 -26.80
N TYR A 393 -6.41 13.52 -25.61
CA TYR A 393 -7.31 12.66 -24.85
C TYR A 393 -7.56 13.25 -23.47
N VAL A 394 -8.83 13.42 -23.11
CA VAL A 394 -9.27 13.93 -21.80
C VAL A 394 -10.21 12.91 -21.16
N GLY A 395 -9.80 12.35 -20.02
CA GLY A 395 -10.68 11.53 -19.19
C GLY A 395 -11.67 12.39 -18.38
N GLY A 396 -12.89 11.91 -18.18
CA GLY A 396 -14.00 12.66 -17.61
C GLY A 396 -13.75 13.18 -16.21
N PHE A 397 -12.93 12.47 -15.42
CA PHE A 397 -12.49 12.96 -14.10
C PHE A 397 -11.76 14.31 -14.15
N HIS A 398 -11.23 14.75 -15.29
CA HIS A 398 -10.59 16.06 -15.38
C HIS A 398 -11.59 17.24 -15.35
N PHE A 399 -12.88 17.00 -15.66
CA PHE A 399 -13.95 18.00 -15.48
C PHE A 399 -14.15 18.39 -14.00
N THR A 400 -13.78 17.52 -13.05
CA THR A 400 -13.81 17.84 -11.62
C THR A 400 -12.60 18.65 -11.15
N VAL A 401 -11.66 18.97 -12.05
CA VAL A 401 -10.34 19.53 -11.72
C VAL A 401 -10.06 20.83 -12.47
N CYS A 402 -9.96 20.79 -13.82
CA CYS A 402 -9.49 21.94 -14.60
C CYS A 402 -10.21 22.09 -15.95
N VAL A 403 -11.49 22.46 -15.88
CA VAL A 403 -12.29 22.80 -17.07
C VAL A 403 -11.60 23.82 -18.00
N PRO A 404 -10.91 24.88 -17.52
CA PRO A 404 -10.20 25.81 -18.42
C PRO A 404 -9.11 25.15 -19.26
N ALA A 405 -8.41 24.14 -18.74
CA ALA A 405 -7.40 23.40 -19.49
C ALA A 405 -8.04 22.53 -20.60
N ILE A 406 -9.19 21.91 -20.32
CA ILE A 406 -9.98 21.14 -21.30
C ILE A 406 -10.41 22.05 -22.45
N MET A 407 -10.97 23.22 -22.12
CA MET A 407 -11.44 24.19 -23.11
C MET A 407 -10.29 24.73 -23.97
N ALA A 408 -9.15 25.06 -23.37
CA ALA A 408 -7.97 25.54 -24.10
C ALA A 408 -7.40 24.50 -25.09
N LEU A 409 -7.45 23.20 -24.75
CA LEU A 409 -7.07 22.12 -25.67
C LEU A 409 -8.12 21.91 -26.77
N GLY A 410 -9.42 22.01 -26.44
CA GLY A 410 -10.51 21.91 -27.42
C GLY A 410 -10.47 23.04 -28.46
N GLU A 411 -10.19 24.26 -28.03
CA GLU A 411 -10.03 25.43 -28.91
C GLU A 411 -8.84 25.27 -29.86
N GLU A 412 -7.68 24.88 -29.35
CA GLU A 412 -6.49 24.57 -30.16
C GLU A 412 -6.76 23.42 -31.14
N ALA A 413 -7.47 22.37 -30.72
CA ALA A 413 -7.85 21.27 -31.60
C ALA A 413 -8.74 21.72 -32.76
N ALA A 414 -9.81 22.46 -32.46
CA ALA A 414 -10.70 22.95 -33.49
C ALA A 414 -10.01 23.97 -34.42
N ALA A 415 -9.11 24.80 -33.90
CA ALA A 415 -8.37 25.80 -34.68
C ALA A 415 -7.30 25.18 -35.61
N LYS A 416 -6.69 24.06 -35.22
CA LYS A 416 -5.63 23.37 -35.99
C LYS A 416 -6.09 22.07 -36.67
N ASN A 417 -7.38 21.75 -36.62
CA ASN A 417 -7.96 20.49 -37.11
C ASN A 417 -7.28 19.22 -36.53
N LYS A 418 -6.89 19.28 -35.25
CA LYS A 418 -6.40 18.11 -34.48
C LYS A 418 -7.58 17.32 -33.94
N ALA A 419 -7.36 16.07 -33.55
CA ALA A 419 -8.40 15.23 -32.98
C ALA A 419 -8.54 15.44 -31.46
N PHE A 420 -9.75 15.75 -30.99
CA PHE A 420 -10.08 15.89 -29.57
C PHE A 420 -10.98 14.73 -29.10
N ILE A 421 -10.46 13.94 -28.16
CA ILE A 421 -11.09 12.71 -27.65
C ILE A 421 -11.46 12.93 -26.19
N VAL A 422 -12.73 12.66 -25.84
CA VAL A 422 -13.22 12.68 -24.46
C VAL A 422 -13.71 11.28 -24.07
N ASN A 423 -13.53 10.94 -22.79
CA ASN A 423 -14.12 9.76 -22.18
C ASN A 423 -15.03 10.20 -21.02
N LEU A 424 -16.27 9.69 -20.90
CA LEU A 424 -17.19 10.09 -19.82
C LEU A 424 -16.70 9.61 -18.43
N SER A 425 -16.06 8.44 -18.38
CA SER A 425 -15.30 7.86 -17.25
C SER A 425 -16.04 7.53 -15.96
N ALA A 426 -17.18 8.17 -15.67
CA ALA A 426 -18.09 7.77 -14.60
C ALA A 426 -19.51 8.37 -14.78
N PRO A 427 -20.58 7.67 -14.37
CA PRO A 427 -21.96 8.16 -14.42
C PRO A 427 -22.20 9.52 -13.73
N PHE A 428 -21.41 9.85 -12.71
CA PHE A 428 -21.58 11.10 -11.96
C PHE A 428 -21.12 12.34 -12.73
N ILE A 429 -20.26 12.20 -13.75
CA ILE A 429 -19.75 13.31 -14.57
C ILE A 429 -20.89 14.01 -15.33
N PRO A 430 -21.69 13.33 -16.17
CA PRO A 430 -22.83 13.98 -16.84
C PRO A 430 -23.98 14.36 -15.90
N GLN A 431 -24.01 13.87 -14.66
CA GLN A 431 -25.02 14.21 -13.66
C GLN A 431 -24.70 15.51 -12.90
N PHE A 432 -23.47 15.66 -12.40
CA PHE A 432 -23.08 16.80 -11.55
C PHE A 432 -22.18 17.83 -12.24
N PHE A 433 -21.54 17.48 -13.36
CA PHE A 433 -20.65 18.35 -14.13
C PHE A 433 -21.18 18.62 -15.55
N LYS A 434 -22.52 18.60 -15.70
CA LYS A 434 -23.24 18.81 -16.97
C LYS A 434 -22.79 20.08 -17.70
N GLU A 435 -22.82 21.24 -17.06
CA GLU A 435 -22.47 22.52 -17.69
C GLU A 435 -21.03 22.53 -18.28
N PRO A 436 -19.97 22.17 -17.53
CA PRO A 436 -18.63 21.97 -18.09
C PRO A 436 -18.55 20.94 -19.23
N LEU A 437 -19.27 19.83 -19.11
CA LEU A 437 -19.26 18.76 -20.10
C LEU A 437 -19.86 19.26 -21.43
N ASP A 438 -21.07 19.82 -21.38
CA ASP A 438 -21.78 20.41 -22.53
C ASP A 438 -21.01 21.58 -23.15
N ALA A 439 -20.37 22.44 -22.35
CA ALA A 439 -19.52 23.51 -22.87
C ALA A 439 -18.34 22.99 -23.69
N SER A 440 -17.81 21.80 -23.35
CA SER A 440 -16.76 21.14 -24.12
C SER A 440 -17.27 20.33 -25.31
N ALA A 441 -18.55 19.92 -25.31
CA ALA A 441 -19.15 19.05 -26.32
C ALA A 441 -18.95 19.52 -27.77
N PRO A 442 -19.01 20.82 -28.12
CA PRO A 442 -18.73 21.28 -29.49
C PRO A 442 -17.34 20.93 -30.03
N TYR A 443 -16.37 20.62 -29.17
CA TYR A 443 -14.99 20.32 -29.57
C TYR A 443 -14.72 18.83 -29.82
N TRP A 444 -15.56 17.92 -29.32
CA TRP A 444 -15.28 16.47 -29.39
C TRP A 444 -15.32 15.95 -30.83
N ASP A 445 -14.23 15.32 -31.29
CA ASP A 445 -14.22 14.45 -32.47
C ASP A 445 -14.60 13.02 -32.10
N TYR A 446 -14.18 12.56 -30.92
CA TYR A 446 -14.50 11.24 -30.41
C TYR A 446 -15.02 11.32 -28.97
N ILE A 447 -16.09 10.57 -28.67
CA ILE A 447 -16.61 10.39 -27.32
C ILE A 447 -16.64 8.90 -26.99
N ILE A 448 -15.98 8.50 -25.91
CA ILE A 448 -15.88 7.11 -25.43
C ILE A 448 -16.63 6.99 -24.10
N CYS A 449 -17.44 5.94 -23.94
CA CYS A 449 -18.10 5.64 -22.68
C CYS A 449 -18.46 4.14 -22.55
N ASN A 450 -19.00 3.76 -21.40
CA ASN A 450 -19.70 2.50 -21.21
C ASN A 450 -21.23 2.69 -21.20
N GLU A 451 -21.99 1.59 -21.17
CA GLU A 451 -23.45 1.58 -21.19
C GLU A 451 -24.07 2.36 -20.01
N THR A 452 -23.42 2.33 -18.85
CA THR A 452 -23.93 2.98 -17.63
C THR A 452 -23.70 4.49 -17.66
N GLU A 453 -22.56 4.93 -18.19
CA GLU A 453 -22.24 6.33 -18.47
C GLU A 453 -23.14 6.92 -19.57
N ALA A 454 -23.42 6.14 -20.62
CA ALA A 454 -24.32 6.53 -21.70
C ALA A 454 -25.76 6.73 -21.19
N ALA A 455 -26.28 5.77 -20.41
CA ALA A 455 -27.58 5.90 -19.75
C ALA A 455 -27.61 7.10 -18.77
N ALA A 456 -26.53 7.33 -18.03
CA ALA A 456 -26.43 8.49 -17.14
C ALA A 456 -26.42 9.84 -17.89
N TYR A 457 -25.76 9.90 -19.05
CA TYR A 457 -25.82 11.06 -19.95
C TYR A 457 -27.24 11.28 -20.46
N ALA A 458 -27.91 10.26 -20.99
CA ALA A 458 -29.25 10.38 -21.53
C ALA A 458 -30.26 10.87 -20.48
N ASN A 459 -30.18 10.33 -19.26
CA ASN A 459 -31.02 10.73 -18.13
C ASN A 459 -30.83 12.19 -17.68
N SER A 460 -29.64 12.80 -17.90
CA SER A 460 -29.39 14.20 -17.53
C SER A 460 -29.56 15.21 -18.69
N HIS A 461 -29.79 14.77 -19.92
CA HIS A 461 -29.83 15.63 -21.13
C HIS A 461 -31.17 15.61 -21.87
N ASP A 462 -32.30 15.49 -21.16
CA ASP A 462 -33.67 15.44 -21.72
C ASP A 462 -33.91 14.27 -22.71
N LEU A 463 -32.97 13.32 -22.77
CA LEU A 463 -33.02 12.09 -23.58
C LEU A 463 -33.50 10.88 -22.74
N ALA A 464 -34.15 11.12 -21.61
CA ALA A 464 -34.64 10.07 -20.70
C ALA A 464 -35.55 9.04 -21.41
N ALA A 465 -36.30 9.47 -22.44
CA ALA A 465 -37.14 8.60 -23.26
C ALA A 465 -36.37 7.53 -24.06
N ILE A 466 -35.05 7.69 -24.24
CA ILE A 466 -34.16 6.72 -24.91
C ILE A 466 -33.07 6.19 -23.96
N ALA A 467 -33.17 6.41 -22.64
CA ALA A 467 -32.11 6.06 -21.68
C ALA A 467 -31.81 4.55 -21.58
N GLU A 468 -32.72 3.69 -22.06
CA GLU A 468 -32.54 2.23 -22.15
C GLU A 468 -32.11 1.77 -23.56
N ASP A 469 -32.15 2.64 -24.57
CA ASP A 469 -31.77 2.35 -25.97
C ASP A 469 -30.35 2.88 -26.25
N ILE A 470 -29.34 2.08 -25.89
CA ILE A 470 -27.92 2.46 -26.04
C ILE A 470 -27.54 2.81 -27.50
N PRO A 471 -28.02 2.09 -28.55
CA PRO A 471 -27.86 2.52 -29.94
C PRO A 471 -28.43 3.93 -30.23
N ALA A 472 -29.62 4.27 -29.74
CA ALA A 472 -30.18 5.60 -29.90
C ALA A 472 -29.35 6.67 -29.17
N ILE A 473 -28.83 6.37 -27.97
CA ILE A 473 -27.93 7.26 -27.23
C ILE A 473 -26.62 7.48 -28.00
N ALA A 474 -26.02 6.43 -28.58
CA ALA A 474 -24.83 6.55 -29.42
C ALA A 474 -25.08 7.51 -30.60
N LYS A 475 -26.23 7.36 -31.27
CA LYS A 475 -26.64 8.24 -32.38
C LYS A 475 -26.89 9.69 -31.93
N ALA A 476 -27.47 9.90 -30.75
CA ALA A 476 -27.64 11.24 -30.17
C ALA A 476 -26.30 11.90 -29.88
N LEU A 477 -25.38 11.20 -29.20
CA LEU A 477 -24.02 11.67 -28.90
C LEU A 477 -23.23 12.02 -30.18
N ALA A 478 -23.33 11.18 -31.21
CA ALA A 478 -22.66 11.41 -32.50
C ALA A 478 -23.20 12.66 -33.24
N ASN A 479 -24.47 13.00 -33.07
CA ASN A 479 -25.13 14.12 -33.77
C ASN A 479 -25.26 15.41 -32.96
N LEU A 480 -24.69 15.47 -31.75
CA LEU A 480 -24.54 16.71 -30.97
C LEU A 480 -23.84 17.83 -31.80
N PRO A 481 -24.12 19.11 -31.53
CA PRO A 481 -23.47 20.23 -32.21
C PRO A 481 -21.94 20.15 -32.18
N LYS A 482 -21.27 20.60 -33.24
CA LYS A 482 -19.82 20.50 -33.42
C LYS A 482 -19.25 21.75 -34.09
N LYS A 483 -18.13 22.26 -33.55
CA LYS A 483 -17.46 23.50 -33.99
C LYS A 483 -16.52 23.28 -35.17
N ASN A 484 -15.73 22.21 -35.15
CA ASN A 484 -14.88 21.81 -36.27
C ASN A 484 -15.68 20.92 -37.23
N THR A 485 -16.09 21.44 -38.38
CA THR A 485 -16.85 20.71 -39.41
C THR A 485 -15.99 19.87 -40.36
N GLN A 486 -14.65 19.96 -40.29
CA GLN A 486 -13.74 19.18 -41.14
C GLN A 486 -13.64 17.69 -40.74
N ARG A 487 -14.14 17.34 -39.55
CA ARG A 487 -14.15 15.97 -39.00
C ARG A 487 -15.57 15.64 -38.54
N LYS A 488 -16.06 14.45 -38.86
CA LYS A 488 -17.28 13.91 -38.24
C LYS A 488 -17.01 13.57 -36.78
N ARG A 489 -18.01 13.72 -35.90
CA ARG A 489 -17.99 13.12 -34.55
C ARG A 489 -18.25 11.62 -34.62
N ILE A 490 -17.59 10.87 -33.74
CA ILE A 490 -17.78 9.43 -33.58
C ILE A 490 -18.02 9.13 -32.09
N ALA A 491 -19.14 8.48 -31.79
CA ALA A 491 -19.46 8.00 -30.45
C ALA A 491 -19.18 6.49 -30.36
N VAL A 492 -18.43 6.09 -29.33
CA VAL A 492 -18.03 4.70 -29.08
C VAL A 492 -18.53 4.29 -27.70
N ILE A 493 -19.42 3.30 -27.64
CA ILE A 493 -20.00 2.80 -26.40
C ILE A 493 -19.61 1.33 -26.21
N THR A 494 -18.86 1.07 -25.15
CA THR A 494 -18.53 -0.29 -24.69
C THR A 494 -19.65 -0.85 -23.82
N GLN A 495 -19.85 -2.17 -23.83
CA GLN A 495 -20.99 -2.81 -23.17
C GLN A 495 -20.60 -4.11 -22.43
N GLY A 496 -19.44 -4.10 -21.77
CA GLY A 496 -18.87 -5.27 -21.10
C GLY A 496 -18.64 -6.46 -22.04
N THR A 497 -19.50 -7.48 -21.95
CA THR A 497 -19.47 -8.68 -22.81
C THR A 497 -20.36 -8.57 -24.06
N ASN A 498 -21.19 -7.53 -24.16
CA ASN A 498 -22.00 -7.25 -25.35
C ASN A 498 -21.17 -6.47 -26.40
N PRO A 499 -21.58 -6.45 -27.68
CA PRO A 499 -20.84 -5.76 -28.74
C PRO A 499 -20.55 -4.28 -28.43
N THR A 500 -19.37 -3.80 -28.81
CA THR A 500 -19.06 -2.37 -28.82
C THR A 500 -19.89 -1.69 -29.91
N LEU A 501 -20.55 -0.58 -29.58
CA LEU A 501 -21.35 0.20 -30.52
C LEU A 501 -20.56 1.41 -31.02
N VAL A 502 -20.65 1.71 -32.30
CA VAL A 502 -20.08 2.92 -32.90
C VAL A 502 -21.12 3.63 -33.75
N ALA A 503 -21.35 4.91 -33.45
CA ALA A 503 -22.20 5.80 -34.24
C ALA A 503 -21.37 6.94 -34.81
N VAL A 504 -21.60 7.28 -36.07
CA VAL A 504 -20.88 8.33 -36.81
C VAL A 504 -21.83 9.47 -37.16
N GLN A 505 -21.35 10.71 -37.05
CA GLN A 505 -22.16 11.91 -37.30
C GLN A 505 -22.76 11.91 -38.72
N GLY A 506 -24.08 12.13 -38.79
CA GLY A 506 -24.84 12.13 -40.04
C GLY A 506 -25.03 10.76 -40.69
N GLU A 507 -24.68 9.67 -40.01
CA GLU A 507 -24.96 8.30 -40.47
C GLU A 507 -26.13 7.71 -39.65
N ASP A 508 -27.02 6.98 -40.34
CA ASP A 508 -28.23 6.44 -39.71
C ASP A 508 -28.01 5.12 -38.97
N GLU A 509 -27.01 4.35 -39.41
CA GLU A 509 -26.64 3.03 -38.91
C GLU A 509 -25.66 3.13 -37.73
N VAL A 510 -25.89 2.31 -36.69
CA VAL A 510 -24.95 2.15 -35.56
C VAL A 510 -24.25 0.81 -35.74
N LYS A 511 -22.95 0.85 -36.07
CA LYS A 511 -22.13 -0.35 -36.24
C LYS A 511 -21.95 -1.08 -34.91
N GLN A 512 -21.90 -2.41 -34.95
CA GLN A 512 -21.69 -3.26 -33.78
C GLN A 512 -20.47 -4.17 -34.00
N TYR A 513 -19.57 -4.21 -33.02
CA TYR A 513 -18.33 -4.99 -33.06
C TYR A 513 -18.37 -6.04 -31.94
N PRO A 514 -18.54 -7.33 -32.26
CA PRO A 514 -18.49 -8.41 -31.27
C PRO A 514 -17.17 -8.37 -30.50
N VAL A 515 -17.22 -8.47 -29.17
CA VAL A 515 -16.02 -8.40 -28.33
C VAL A 515 -15.18 -9.68 -28.41
N HIS A 516 -13.87 -9.55 -28.20
CA HIS A 516 -12.95 -10.68 -28.00
C HIS A 516 -13.26 -11.41 -26.69
N ALA A 517 -14.21 -12.34 -26.74
CA ALA A 517 -14.69 -13.08 -25.57
C ALA A 517 -13.59 -13.93 -24.93
N ILE A 518 -13.43 -13.78 -23.61
CA ILE A 518 -12.51 -14.56 -22.78
C ILE A 518 -13.31 -15.40 -21.78
N SER A 519 -12.84 -16.61 -21.52
CA SER A 519 -13.45 -17.51 -20.55
C SER A 519 -13.24 -17.00 -19.10
N ALA A 520 -14.27 -17.12 -18.26
CA ALA A 520 -14.29 -16.50 -16.93
C ALA A 520 -13.17 -16.96 -15.99
N ASP A 521 -12.59 -18.15 -16.21
CA ASP A 521 -11.43 -18.69 -15.50
C ASP A 521 -10.12 -17.94 -15.78
N LYS A 522 -10.04 -17.19 -16.88
CA LYS A 522 -8.89 -16.36 -17.26
C LYS A 522 -9.04 -14.89 -16.83
N ILE A 523 -10.23 -14.47 -16.42
CA ILE A 523 -10.46 -13.10 -15.95
C ILE A 523 -9.91 -13.02 -14.52
N ASN A 524 -8.82 -12.27 -14.37
CA ASN A 524 -8.13 -12.05 -13.10
C ASN A 524 -8.64 -10.76 -12.44
N ASP A 525 -8.85 -9.70 -13.23
CA ASP A 525 -9.30 -8.40 -12.77
C ASP A 525 -9.92 -7.57 -13.89
N THR A 526 -11.14 -7.06 -13.74
CA THR A 526 -11.79 -6.18 -14.72
C THR A 526 -11.37 -4.71 -14.59
N ASN A 527 -10.56 -4.37 -13.58
CA ASN A 527 -10.07 -3.02 -13.33
C ASN A 527 -9.25 -2.45 -14.51
N GLY A 528 -9.71 -1.31 -15.04
CA GLY A 528 -9.02 -0.62 -16.12
C GLY A 528 -9.33 -1.14 -17.54
N ALA A 529 -10.26 -2.10 -17.69
CA ALA A 529 -10.65 -2.61 -19.02
C ALA A 529 -11.09 -1.50 -20.00
N GLY A 530 -11.84 -0.50 -19.52
CA GLY A 530 -12.22 0.69 -20.31
C GLY A 530 -11.05 1.63 -20.63
N ASP A 531 -10.09 1.77 -19.71
CA ASP A 531 -8.86 2.55 -19.95
C ASP A 531 -7.97 1.86 -21.01
N ALA A 532 -7.87 0.53 -20.93
CA ALA A 532 -7.16 -0.31 -21.87
C ALA A 532 -7.83 -0.30 -23.26
N PHE A 533 -9.17 -0.36 -23.32
CA PHE A 533 -9.91 -0.16 -24.55
C PHE A 533 -9.61 1.20 -25.18
N ALA A 534 -9.74 2.28 -24.41
CA ALA A 534 -9.42 3.62 -24.88
C ALA A 534 -7.95 3.74 -25.33
N GLY A 535 -7.01 3.09 -24.62
CA GLY A 535 -5.59 3.10 -24.98
C GLY A 535 -5.32 2.43 -26.33
N GLY A 536 -5.92 1.25 -26.57
CA GLY A 536 -5.79 0.53 -27.84
C GLY A 536 -6.47 1.25 -28.99
N PHE A 537 -7.67 1.80 -28.76
CA PHE A 537 -8.41 2.60 -29.74
C PHE A 537 -7.64 3.86 -30.15
N VAL A 538 -7.17 4.65 -29.18
CA VAL A 538 -6.38 5.86 -29.45
C VAL A 538 -5.06 5.53 -30.16
N ALA A 539 -4.39 4.43 -29.81
CA ALA A 539 -3.19 3.99 -30.53
C ALA A 539 -3.48 3.62 -31.99
N GLY A 540 -4.62 2.96 -32.27
CA GLY A 540 -5.08 2.70 -33.64
C GLY A 540 -5.29 3.98 -34.44
N LEU A 541 -5.98 4.96 -33.86
CA LEU A 541 -6.19 6.28 -34.49
C LEU A 541 -4.86 7.01 -34.77
N VAL A 542 -3.92 7.02 -33.82
CA VAL A 542 -2.58 7.64 -33.98
C VAL A 542 -1.75 6.93 -35.05
N GLN A 543 -1.93 5.61 -35.25
CA GLN A 543 -1.32 4.87 -36.35
C GLN A 543 -2.02 5.06 -37.71
N GLY A 544 -3.05 5.92 -37.80
CA GLY A 544 -3.82 6.13 -39.02
C GLY A 544 -4.64 4.91 -39.45
N LYS A 545 -5.03 4.04 -38.51
CA LYS A 545 -5.95 2.93 -38.78
C LYS A 545 -7.37 3.44 -38.99
N ASP A 546 -8.17 2.65 -39.69
CA ASP A 546 -9.62 2.89 -39.76
C ASP A 546 -10.30 2.57 -38.43
N ILE A 547 -11.56 3.01 -38.30
CA ILE A 547 -12.34 2.86 -37.07
C ILE A 547 -12.54 1.39 -36.72
N ASP A 548 -12.76 0.55 -37.73
CA ASP A 548 -13.01 -0.89 -37.55
C ASP A 548 -11.77 -1.57 -36.93
N THR A 549 -10.56 -1.28 -37.43
CA THR A 549 -9.30 -1.77 -36.83
C THR A 549 -9.00 -1.11 -35.48
N ALA A 550 -9.30 0.18 -35.29
CA ALA A 550 -9.08 0.86 -34.02
C ALA A 550 -9.95 0.27 -32.89
N VAL A 551 -11.20 -0.09 -33.17
CA VAL A 551 -12.07 -0.80 -32.20
C VAL A 551 -11.49 -2.18 -31.87
N ASP A 552 -11.06 -2.95 -32.86
CA ASP A 552 -10.41 -4.25 -32.65
C ASP A 552 -9.16 -4.15 -31.77
N MET A 553 -8.28 -3.18 -32.03
CA MET A 553 -7.10 -2.89 -31.20
C MET A 553 -7.46 -2.50 -29.76
N GLY A 554 -8.54 -1.74 -29.57
CA GLY A 554 -9.09 -1.42 -28.25
C GLY A 554 -9.60 -2.67 -27.52
N GLN A 555 -10.42 -3.48 -28.18
CA GLN A 555 -10.96 -4.72 -27.60
C GLN A 555 -9.84 -5.72 -27.28
N TRP A 556 -8.82 -5.84 -28.14
CA TRP A 556 -7.64 -6.68 -27.89
C TRP A 556 -6.86 -6.23 -26.65
N LEU A 557 -6.60 -4.93 -26.48
CA LEU A 557 -5.86 -4.44 -25.32
C LEU A 557 -6.67 -4.57 -24.01
N ALA A 558 -7.99 -4.36 -24.07
CA ALA A 558 -8.88 -4.64 -22.95
C ALA A 558 -8.88 -6.13 -22.57
N ALA A 559 -8.98 -7.01 -23.57
CA ALA A 559 -8.93 -8.47 -23.41
C ALA A 559 -7.59 -8.93 -22.81
N LEU A 560 -6.47 -8.30 -23.18
CA LEU A 560 -5.17 -8.54 -22.54
C LEU A 560 -5.15 -8.05 -21.08
N SER A 561 -5.61 -6.82 -20.82
CA SER A 561 -5.57 -6.21 -19.49
C SER A 561 -6.35 -7.00 -18.45
N ILE A 562 -7.50 -7.59 -18.80
CA ILE A 562 -8.36 -8.29 -17.81
C ILE A 562 -7.83 -9.65 -17.36
N GLN A 563 -6.79 -10.17 -18.02
CA GLN A 563 -6.08 -11.40 -17.63
C GLN A 563 -4.94 -11.11 -16.63
N GLU A 564 -4.48 -9.85 -16.58
CA GLU A 564 -3.50 -9.39 -15.62
C GLU A 564 -4.18 -8.79 -14.37
N LEU A 565 -3.39 -8.28 -13.43
CA LEU A 565 -3.90 -7.68 -12.20
C LEU A 565 -3.82 -6.16 -12.27
N GLY A 566 -4.98 -5.51 -12.34
CA GLY A 566 -5.12 -4.08 -12.57
C GLY A 566 -4.66 -3.65 -13.96
N PRO A 567 -4.54 -2.34 -14.19
CA PRO A 567 -3.97 -1.78 -15.42
C PRO A 567 -2.44 -1.92 -15.41
N SER A 568 -1.90 -3.15 -15.30
CA SER A 568 -0.47 -3.41 -15.09
C SER A 568 0.37 -3.36 -16.36
#